data_AF-A0A0C2MX10-F1
#
_entry.id   AF-A0A0C2MX10-F1
#
_cell.length_a   1.000
_cell.length_b   1.000
_cell.length_c   1.000
_cell.angle_alpha   90.00
_cell.angle_beta   90.00
_cell.angle_gamma   90.00
#
_symmetry.space_group_name_H-M   'P 1'
#
loop_
_entity.id
_entity.type
_entity.pdbx_description
1 polymer ?
#
loop_
_entity_poly.entity_id
_entity_poly.type
_entity_poly.pdbx_seq_one_letter_code
_entity_poly.pdbx_strand_id
1 'polypeptide(L)'
;MEFVDAMCEKYQLSSDEVDRILVNFLNYVMEFKVDDIRDFLTFRKSTYKARIKESCLKNRLRDGIDNKVKNPVKLLSRLLSDDYVYRKFMKSLRKTQPEIKPTVSANTRCRASNWTSDELQQLQTNIEKICQTHEINDWKRFVLDSSKQTMAFKKRINFYSQLTEELPGRSYQQISGRCHYEANKIPNQKWTLESTKELESLIDQHGHNWVLIGKKLNKSPISCQSKFCRIIVKPGFERNVGKWDRSECKRLRKAIRKIMNVPRKTMIYKSKKLKLIGI
;
A
#
# COMPACT_ATOMS: atom_id res chain seq x y z
N MET A 1 -7.69 -23.22 -25.72
CA MET A 1 -7.38 -24.48 -26.42
C MET A 1 -7.16 -24.17 -27.89
N GLU A 2 -8.14 -23.51 -28.52
CA GLU A 2 -8.12 -23.05 -29.93
C GLU A 2 -6.82 -22.38 -30.44
N PHE A 3 -6.15 -21.55 -29.64
CA PHE A 3 -4.91 -20.88 -30.09
C PHE A 3 -3.71 -21.82 -30.25
N VAL A 4 -3.55 -22.79 -29.35
CA VAL A 4 -2.44 -23.76 -29.43
C VAL A 4 -2.70 -24.71 -30.59
N ASP A 5 -3.94 -25.16 -30.74
CA ASP A 5 -4.38 -26.02 -31.83
C ASP A 5 -4.15 -25.36 -33.21
N ALA A 6 -4.50 -24.06 -33.35
CA ALA A 6 -4.21 -23.28 -34.56
C ALA A 6 -2.70 -23.11 -34.85
N MET A 7 -1.87 -23.11 -33.82
CA MET A 7 -0.41 -23.05 -33.97
C MET A 7 0.19 -24.41 -34.32
N CYS A 8 -0.36 -25.49 -33.77
CA CYS A 8 -0.03 -26.88 -34.13
C CYS A 8 -0.31 -27.13 -35.62
N GLU A 9 -1.49 -26.74 -36.12
CA GLU A 9 -1.84 -26.85 -37.54
C GLU A 9 -0.91 -26.03 -38.44
N LYS A 10 -0.65 -24.76 -38.07
CA LYS A 10 0.16 -23.84 -38.88
C LYS A 10 1.63 -24.26 -39.00
N TYR A 11 2.19 -24.85 -37.94
CA TYR A 11 3.59 -25.23 -37.89
C TYR A 11 3.83 -26.74 -38.09
N GLN A 12 2.77 -27.51 -38.32
CA GLN A 12 2.80 -28.98 -38.44
C GLN A 12 3.48 -29.62 -37.21
N LEU A 13 3.10 -29.16 -36.01
CA LEU A 13 3.63 -29.62 -34.74
C LEU A 13 2.54 -30.32 -33.93
N SER A 14 2.91 -31.32 -33.14
CA SER A 14 2.04 -31.88 -32.12
C SER A 14 1.98 -30.96 -30.89
N SER A 15 0.93 -31.10 -30.08
CA SER A 15 0.83 -30.39 -28.79
C SER A 15 2.03 -30.69 -27.89
N ASP A 16 2.54 -31.92 -27.92
CA ASP A 16 3.71 -32.35 -27.13
C ASP A 16 5.00 -31.68 -27.60
N GLU A 17 5.16 -31.47 -28.91
CA GLU A 17 6.30 -30.73 -29.47
C GLU A 17 6.26 -29.24 -29.04
N VAL A 18 5.08 -28.62 -29.01
CA VAL A 18 4.91 -27.24 -28.52
C VAL A 18 5.26 -27.13 -27.03
N ASP A 19 4.79 -28.08 -26.20
CA ASP A 19 5.13 -28.12 -24.79
C ASP A 19 6.64 -28.34 -24.59
N ARG A 20 7.27 -29.18 -25.40
CA ARG A 20 8.73 -29.40 -25.39
C ARG A 20 9.52 -28.14 -25.74
N ILE A 21 9.05 -27.34 -26.71
CA ILE A 21 9.65 -26.02 -27.02
C ILE A 21 9.59 -25.10 -25.80
N LEU A 22 8.45 -25.05 -25.10
CA LEU A 22 8.27 -24.22 -23.92
C LEU A 22 9.14 -24.70 -22.75
N VAL A 23 9.30 -26.02 -22.57
CA VAL A 23 10.20 -26.61 -21.57
C VAL A 23 11.67 -26.32 -21.90
N ASN A 24 12.09 -26.48 -23.15
CA ASN A 24 13.45 -26.15 -23.58
C ASN A 24 13.75 -24.67 -23.38
N PHE A 25 12.78 -23.80 -23.67
CA PHE A 25 12.88 -22.38 -23.39
C PHE A 25 12.95 -22.08 -21.89
N LEU A 26 12.13 -22.74 -21.08
CA LEU A 26 12.15 -22.62 -19.62
C LEU A 26 13.54 -22.96 -19.07
N ASN A 27 14.09 -24.11 -19.47
CA ASN A 27 15.43 -24.55 -19.07
C ASN A 27 16.50 -23.53 -19.49
N TYR A 28 16.37 -22.96 -20.69
CA TYR A 28 17.29 -21.93 -21.16
C TYR A 28 17.19 -20.64 -20.34
N VAL A 29 15.99 -20.15 -20.05
CA VAL A 29 15.78 -18.93 -19.23
C VAL A 29 16.33 -19.11 -17.81
N MET A 30 16.18 -20.31 -17.24
CA MET A 30 16.71 -20.66 -15.92
C MET A 30 18.23 -20.52 -15.82
N GLU A 31 18.98 -20.83 -16.88
CA GLU A 31 20.44 -20.65 -16.90
C GLU A 31 20.88 -19.19 -16.78
N PHE A 32 20.06 -18.25 -17.26
CA PHE A 32 20.43 -16.83 -17.36
C PHE A 32 19.83 -15.94 -16.27
N LYS A 33 19.05 -16.49 -15.32
CA LYS A 33 18.39 -15.74 -14.23
C LYS A 33 17.69 -14.46 -14.73
N VAL A 34 16.88 -14.59 -15.77
CA VAL A 34 16.25 -13.44 -16.43
C VAL A 34 15.00 -13.01 -15.67
N ASP A 35 14.96 -11.74 -15.24
CA ASP A 35 13.86 -11.17 -14.47
C ASP A 35 12.62 -10.84 -15.34
N ASP A 36 12.82 -10.43 -16.61
CA ASP A 36 11.73 -10.19 -17.57
C ASP A 36 11.96 -10.91 -18.90
N ILE A 37 11.06 -11.86 -19.19
CA ILE A 37 11.11 -12.73 -20.36
C ILE A 37 10.61 -12.00 -21.62
N ARG A 38 9.80 -10.95 -21.49
CA ARG A 38 9.39 -10.12 -22.63
C ARG A 38 10.55 -9.24 -23.11
N ASP A 39 11.37 -8.73 -22.19
CA ASP A 39 12.63 -8.06 -22.52
C ASP A 39 13.64 -9.02 -23.17
N PHE A 40 13.62 -10.28 -22.72
CA PHE A 40 14.42 -11.35 -23.34
C PHE A 40 14.02 -11.62 -24.79
N LEU A 41 12.72 -11.75 -25.07
CA LEU A 41 12.21 -12.10 -26.41
C LEU A 41 12.26 -10.93 -27.39
N THR A 42 12.20 -9.69 -26.91
CA THR A 42 12.28 -8.50 -27.77
C THR A 42 13.68 -8.24 -28.31
N PHE A 43 14.70 -8.99 -27.84
CA PHE A 43 16.04 -9.19 -28.42
C PHE A 43 16.61 -8.03 -29.25
N ARG A 44 16.47 -6.78 -28.80
CA ARG A 44 17.06 -5.63 -29.48
C ARG A 44 17.58 -4.51 -28.58
N LYS A 45 17.37 -4.51 -27.27
CA LYS A 45 17.88 -3.42 -26.42
C LYS A 45 18.57 -3.95 -25.15
N SER A 46 19.90 -4.01 -25.29
CA SER A 46 20.90 -3.49 -24.34
C SER A 46 21.62 -4.34 -23.28
N THR A 47 21.16 -5.48 -22.77
CA THR A 47 21.88 -6.11 -21.61
C THR A 47 22.53 -7.49 -21.83
N TYR A 48 21.92 -8.40 -22.60
CA TYR A 48 22.44 -9.79 -22.72
C TYR A 48 23.05 -10.16 -24.08
N LYS A 49 23.13 -9.22 -25.02
CA LYS A 49 23.60 -9.43 -26.41
C LYS A 49 24.99 -10.05 -26.51
N ALA A 50 25.86 -9.82 -25.52
CA ALA A 50 27.21 -10.39 -25.46
C ALA A 50 27.26 -11.85 -24.95
N ARG A 51 26.28 -12.28 -24.14
CA ARG A 51 26.25 -13.62 -23.51
C ARG A 51 25.35 -14.61 -24.25
N ILE A 52 24.35 -14.12 -25.00
CA ILE A 52 23.36 -14.96 -25.66
C ILE A 52 23.52 -14.85 -27.18
N LYS A 53 24.04 -15.93 -27.79
CA LYS A 53 24.03 -16.08 -29.25
C LYS A 53 22.68 -16.64 -29.68
N GLU A 54 21.99 -15.95 -30.60
CA GLU A 54 20.69 -16.39 -31.16
C GLU A 54 20.74 -17.80 -31.76
N SER A 55 21.90 -18.22 -32.27
CA SER A 55 22.16 -19.57 -32.76
C SER A 55 22.07 -20.63 -31.66
N CYS A 56 22.57 -20.35 -30.45
CA CYS A 56 22.50 -21.27 -29.31
C CYS A 56 21.05 -21.45 -28.83
N LEU A 57 20.27 -20.37 -28.77
CA LEU A 57 18.84 -20.44 -28.44
C LEU A 57 18.07 -21.26 -29.48
N LYS A 58 18.28 -20.99 -30.78
CA LYS A 58 17.62 -21.75 -31.87
C LYS A 58 17.93 -23.24 -31.81
N ASN A 59 19.16 -23.63 -31.47
CA ASN A 59 19.55 -25.02 -31.36
C ASN A 59 18.89 -25.70 -30.15
N ARG A 60 18.89 -25.05 -28.99
CA ARG A 60 18.22 -25.60 -27.79
C ARG A 60 16.71 -25.70 -27.93
N LEU A 61 16.08 -24.74 -28.61
CA LEU A 61 14.63 -24.82 -28.86
C LEU A 61 14.26 -25.96 -29.82
N ARG A 62 15.19 -26.44 -30.64
CA ARG A 62 14.98 -27.57 -31.57
C ARG A 62 15.30 -28.93 -30.95
N ASP A 63 15.82 -28.95 -29.73
CA ASP A 63 16.32 -30.17 -29.12
C ASP A 63 15.18 -31.16 -28.86
N GLY A 64 15.24 -32.31 -29.53
CA GLY A 64 14.26 -33.37 -29.41
C GLY A 64 12.92 -33.12 -30.12
N ILE A 65 12.88 -32.28 -31.14
CA ILE A 65 11.70 -32.07 -31.99
C ILE A 65 11.94 -32.74 -33.33
N ASP A 66 11.08 -33.68 -33.70
CA ASP A 66 11.21 -34.47 -34.93
C ASP A 66 10.92 -33.59 -36.16
N ASN A 67 9.95 -32.67 -36.05
CA ASN A 67 9.64 -31.70 -37.09
C ASN A 67 10.51 -30.43 -36.98
N LYS A 68 11.43 -30.25 -37.93
CA LYS A 68 12.34 -29.09 -37.95
C LYS A 68 11.59 -27.76 -38.15
N VAL A 69 11.28 -27.08 -37.05
CA VAL A 69 10.74 -25.71 -37.07
C VAL A 69 11.74 -24.75 -37.72
N LYS A 70 11.36 -24.17 -38.87
CA LYS A 70 12.21 -23.21 -39.62
C LYS A 70 12.64 -22.03 -38.77
N ASN A 71 11.75 -21.50 -37.92
CA ASN A 71 12.06 -20.40 -37.00
C ASN A 71 11.40 -20.60 -35.62
N PRO A 72 12.08 -21.29 -34.68
CA PRO A 72 11.52 -21.59 -33.36
C PRO A 72 11.38 -20.35 -32.48
N VAL A 73 12.20 -19.31 -32.69
CA VAL A 73 12.14 -18.05 -31.93
C VAL A 73 10.88 -17.25 -32.29
N LYS A 74 10.52 -17.20 -33.58
CA LYS A 74 9.28 -16.55 -34.03
C LYS A 74 8.03 -17.29 -33.55
N LEU A 75 8.09 -18.63 -33.52
CA LEU A 75 7.05 -19.47 -32.94
C LEU A 75 6.88 -19.17 -31.44
N LEU A 76 7.98 -19.18 -30.68
CA LEU A 76 7.99 -18.88 -29.25
C LEU A 76 7.46 -17.47 -28.94
N SER A 77 7.89 -16.45 -29.69
CA SER A 77 7.36 -15.09 -29.54
C SER A 77 5.86 -15.04 -29.75
N ARG A 78 5.34 -15.80 -30.72
CA ARG A 78 3.89 -15.85 -31.01
C ARG A 78 3.13 -16.64 -29.96
N LEU A 79 3.70 -17.73 -29.43
CA LEU A 79 3.14 -18.50 -28.31
C LEU A 79 3.04 -17.65 -27.05
N LEU A 80 4.10 -16.90 -26.72
CA LEU A 80 4.14 -16.04 -25.53
C LEU A 80 3.46 -14.68 -25.72
N SER A 81 2.96 -14.39 -26.92
CA SER A 81 2.05 -13.26 -27.16
C SER A 81 0.64 -13.56 -26.69
N ASP A 82 0.25 -14.84 -26.61
CA ASP A 82 -1.02 -15.25 -26.02
C ASP A 82 -0.96 -15.14 -24.49
N ASP A 83 -1.90 -14.40 -23.92
CA ASP A 83 -1.86 -14.06 -22.51
C ASP A 83 -2.14 -15.29 -21.61
N TYR A 84 -2.90 -16.27 -22.09
CA TYR A 84 -3.15 -17.50 -21.36
C TYR A 84 -1.89 -18.39 -21.32
N VAL A 85 -1.24 -18.60 -22.46
CA VAL A 85 0.02 -19.36 -22.55
C VAL A 85 1.12 -18.67 -21.74
N TYR A 86 1.25 -17.35 -21.85
CA TYR A 86 2.20 -16.57 -21.07
C TYR A 86 1.99 -16.72 -19.55
N ARG A 87 0.74 -16.59 -19.07
CA ARG A 87 0.42 -16.78 -17.65
C ARG A 87 0.74 -18.20 -17.16
N LYS A 88 0.40 -19.23 -17.96
CA LYS A 88 0.71 -20.63 -17.65
C LYS A 88 2.22 -20.86 -17.55
N PHE A 89 2.98 -20.35 -18.53
CA PHE A 89 4.43 -20.42 -18.56
C PHE A 89 5.08 -19.71 -17.36
N MET A 90 4.66 -18.49 -17.04
CA MET A 90 5.17 -17.74 -15.88
C MET A 90 4.85 -18.42 -14.54
N LYS A 91 3.71 -19.12 -14.44
CA LYS A 91 3.37 -19.90 -13.26
C LYS A 91 4.31 -21.11 -13.09
N SER A 92 4.67 -21.78 -14.19
CA SER A 92 5.67 -22.85 -14.17
C SER A 92 7.05 -22.35 -13.80
N LEU A 93 7.49 -21.21 -14.36
CA LEU A 93 8.79 -20.60 -14.05
C LEU A 93 8.93 -20.23 -12.57
N ARG A 94 7.89 -19.64 -11.97
CA ARG A 94 7.87 -19.35 -10.52
C ARG A 94 7.87 -20.60 -9.64
N LYS A 95 7.36 -21.73 -10.13
CA LYS A 95 7.36 -23.01 -9.40
C LYS A 95 8.73 -23.69 -9.44
N THR A 96 9.47 -23.52 -10.52
CA THR A 96 10.79 -24.15 -10.75
C THR A 96 11.97 -23.33 -10.24
N GLN A 97 11.84 -22.01 -10.12
CA GLN A 97 12.83 -21.21 -9.39
C GLN A 97 12.65 -21.47 -7.88
N PRO A 98 13.63 -22.09 -7.19
CA PRO A 98 13.62 -22.02 -5.74
C PRO A 98 13.67 -20.53 -5.39
N GLU A 99 12.73 -20.06 -4.57
CA GLU A 99 12.78 -18.70 -4.08
C GLU A 99 14.17 -18.46 -3.50
N ILE A 100 15.02 -17.71 -4.22
CA ILE A 100 16.11 -16.98 -3.56
C ILE A 100 15.35 -15.92 -2.79
N LYS A 101 14.95 -16.30 -1.57
CA LYS A 101 14.48 -15.34 -0.59
C LYS A 101 15.59 -14.30 -0.52
N PRO A 102 15.32 -13.02 -0.85
CA PRO A 102 16.12 -11.98 -0.22
C PRO A 102 16.09 -12.30 1.27
N THR A 103 17.21 -12.16 1.97
CA THR A 103 17.32 -12.37 3.41
C THR A 103 16.53 -11.31 4.20
N VAL A 104 15.28 -11.10 3.81
CA VAL A 104 14.25 -10.31 4.47
C VAL A 104 13.02 -11.20 4.42
N SER A 105 12.81 -11.91 5.53
CA SER A 105 11.65 -12.74 5.88
C SER A 105 10.35 -12.29 5.18
N ALA A 106 10.02 -12.92 4.05
CA ALA A 106 8.76 -12.72 3.33
C ALA A 106 7.56 -13.39 4.04
N ASN A 107 7.78 -14.12 5.15
CA ASN A 107 6.73 -14.83 5.88
C ASN A 107 6.25 -14.12 7.16
N THR A 108 6.79 -12.94 7.50
CA THR A 108 6.16 -12.11 8.52
C THR A 108 5.03 -11.34 7.84
N ARG A 109 3.77 -11.77 8.00
CA ARG A 109 2.61 -10.95 7.61
C ARG A 109 2.88 -9.52 8.07
N CYS A 110 2.81 -8.55 7.16
CA CYS A 110 2.90 -7.13 7.54
C CYS A 110 1.93 -6.91 8.69
N ARG A 111 2.45 -6.55 9.86
CA ARG A 111 1.62 -6.38 11.05
C ARG A 111 0.55 -5.32 10.76
N ALA A 112 -0.63 -5.52 11.35
CA ALA A 112 -1.77 -4.60 11.21
C ALA A 112 -1.37 -3.16 11.55
N SER A 113 -2.17 -2.18 11.09
CA SER A 113 -1.92 -0.73 11.20
C SER A 113 -1.66 -0.19 12.62
N ASN A 114 -1.88 -1.00 13.66
CA ASN A 114 -1.74 -0.59 15.04
C ASN A 114 -0.29 -0.75 15.49
N TRP A 115 0.35 0.36 15.82
CA TRP A 115 1.70 0.41 16.39
C TRP A 115 1.62 0.20 17.91
N THR A 116 2.46 -0.68 18.46
CA THR A 116 2.58 -0.84 19.91
C THR A 116 3.45 0.28 20.50
N SER A 117 3.33 0.51 21.82
CA SER A 117 4.19 1.49 22.51
C SER A 117 5.67 1.16 22.35
N ASP A 118 6.02 -0.12 22.48
CA ASP A 118 7.40 -0.60 22.37
C ASP A 118 7.97 -0.40 20.96
N GLU A 119 7.16 -0.65 19.91
CA GLU A 119 7.56 -0.39 18.52
C GLU A 119 7.83 1.10 18.27
N LEU A 120 7.05 1.98 18.90
CA LEU A 120 7.26 3.43 18.78
C LEU A 120 8.51 3.88 19.52
N GLN A 121 8.78 3.33 20.70
CA GLN A 121 9.99 3.62 21.46
C GLN A 121 11.24 3.12 20.75
N GLN A 122 11.17 1.93 20.16
CA GLN A 122 12.25 1.39 19.34
C GLN A 122 12.49 2.25 18.09
N LEU A 123 11.42 2.62 17.38
CA LEU A 123 11.51 3.52 16.22
C LEU A 123 12.20 4.84 16.59
N GLN A 124 11.83 5.44 17.71
CA GLN A 124 12.41 6.68 18.20
C GLN A 124 13.91 6.53 18.50
N THR A 125 14.27 5.47 19.23
CA THR A 125 15.67 5.15 19.57
C THR A 125 16.51 4.95 18.30
N ASN A 126 15.95 4.30 17.27
CA ASN A 126 16.66 4.01 16.04
C ASN A 126 16.86 5.27 15.19
N ILE A 127 15.85 6.14 15.15
CA ILE A 127 15.97 7.45 14.50
C ILE A 127 17.08 8.25 15.18
N GLU A 128 17.13 8.28 16.52
CA GLU A 128 18.15 8.99 17.28
C GLU A 128 19.56 8.46 16.99
N LYS A 129 19.76 7.14 16.97
CA LYS A 129 21.04 6.52 16.59
C LYS A 129 21.48 6.96 15.19
N ILE A 130 20.60 6.85 14.19
CA ILE A 130 20.91 7.22 12.80
C ILE A 130 21.23 8.72 12.71
N CYS A 131 20.50 9.56 13.47
CA CYS A 131 20.76 11.00 13.50
C CYS A 131 22.10 11.34 14.15
N GLN A 132 22.51 10.61 15.20
CA GLN A 132 23.84 10.75 15.80
C GLN A 132 24.95 10.32 14.82
N THR A 133 24.78 9.19 14.13
CA THR A 133 25.77 8.67 13.17
C THR A 133 25.97 9.59 11.96
N HIS A 134 24.92 10.27 11.51
CA HIS A 134 24.95 11.12 10.32
C HIS A 134 24.88 12.63 10.62
N GLU A 135 25.06 13.03 11.88
CA GLU A 135 25.07 14.44 12.33
C GLU A 135 23.80 15.23 11.91
N ILE A 136 22.64 14.58 12.01
CA ILE A 136 21.35 15.19 11.66
C ILE A 136 20.78 15.89 12.90
N ASN A 137 20.80 17.22 12.90
CA ASN A 137 20.33 18.03 14.03
C ASN A 137 18.80 17.97 14.28
N ASP A 138 18.00 17.96 13.21
CA ASP A 138 16.53 17.89 13.30
C ASP A 138 15.97 16.81 12.37
N TRP A 139 15.70 15.65 12.94
CA TRP A 139 15.16 14.51 12.21
C TRP A 139 13.77 14.77 11.64
N LYS A 140 12.94 15.62 12.28
CA LYS A 140 11.58 15.91 11.80
C LYS A 140 11.66 16.72 10.53
N ARG A 141 12.45 17.79 10.54
CA ARG A 141 12.69 18.61 9.34
C ARG A 141 13.34 17.78 8.24
N PHE A 142 14.30 16.92 8.59
CA PHE A 142 14.94 16.01 7.64
C PHE A 142 13.94 15.07 6.98
N VAL A 143 13.04 14.42 7.74
CA VAL A 143 12.01 13.53 7.18
C VAL A 143 11.03 14.28 6.28
N LEU A 144 10.61 15.49 6.67
CA LEU A 144 9.66 16.30 5.90
C LEU A 144 10.27 16.96 4.65
N ASP A 145 11.58 17.19 4.63
CA ASP A 145 12.24 17.79 3.49
C ASP A 145 12.23 16.84 2.27
N SER A 146 11.66 17.37 1.18
CA SER A 146 11.48 16.70 -0.11
C SER A 146 12.42 17.27 -1.19
N SER A 147 13.41 18.07 -0.80
CA SER A 147 14.44 18.58 -1.72
C SER A 147 15.22 17.44 -2.39
N LYS A 148 15.71 17.68 -3.61
CA LYS A 148 16.45 16.66 -4.37
C LYS A 148 17.71 16.21 -3.63
N GLN A 149 18.39 17.14 -2.97
CA GLN A 149 19.59 16.89 -2.17
C GLN A 149 19.28 15.97 -1.00
N THR A 150 18.24 16.27 -0.23
CA THR A 150 17.84 15.47 0.94
C THR A 150 17.34 14.09 0.52
N MET A 151 16.59 13.98 -0.58
CA MET A 151 16.14 12.69 -1.09
C MET A 151 17.30 11.79 -1.57
N ALA A 152 18.30 12.38 -2.25
CA ALA A 152 19.51 11.67 -2.63
C ALA A 152 20.32 11.22 -1.40
N PHE A 153 20.41 12.08 -0.38
CA PHE A 153 21.08 11.76 0.87
C PHE A 153 20.38 10.63 1.64
N LYS A 154 19.04 10.70 1.81
CA LYS A 154 18.22 9.62 2.40
C LYS A 154 18.44 8.27 1.72
N LYS A 155 18.56 8.28 0.38
CA LYS A 155 18.85 7.08 -0.42
C LYS A 155 20.29 6.59 -0.20
N ARG A 156 21.27 7.49 -0.18
CA ARG A 156 22.69 7.14 0.05
C ARG A 156 22.90 6.45 1.40
N ILE A 157 22.24 6.95 2.45
CA ILE A 157 22.33 6.35 3.79
C ILE A 157 21.32 5.22 3.98
N ASN A 158 20.48 4.88 2.99
CA ASN A 158 19.42 3.88 3.14
C ASN A 158 18.55 4.09 4.41
N PHE A 159 18.21 5.35 4.72
CA PHE A 159 17.65 5.78 6.01
C PHE A 159 16.52 4.87 6.52
N TYR A 160 15.48 4.66 5.70
CA TYR A 160 14.33 3.86 6.09
C TYR A 160 14.60 2.35 6.07
N SER A 161 15.58 1.88 5.29
CA SER A 161 15.96 0.46 5.29
C SER A 161 16.68 0.09 6.58
N GLN A 162 17.56 0.96 7.08
CA GLN A 162 18.17 0.77 8.40
C GLN A 162 17.10 0.68 9.50
N LEU A 163 16.06 1.52 9.42
CA LEU A 163 14.94 1.46 10.35
C LEU A 163 14.14 0.15 10.26
N THR A 164 14.05 -0.48 9.08
CA THR A 164 13.34 -1.77 8.90
C THR A 164 14.09 -2.97 9.47
N GLU A 165 15.42 -2.96 9.45
CA GLU A 165 16.23 -4.06 9.96
C GLU A 165 16.02 -4.29 11.46
N GLU A 166 15.88 -3.19 12.21
CA GLU A 166 15.66 -3.21 13.66
C GLU A 166 14.17 -3.31 14.05
N LEU A 167 13.24 -3.36 13.09
CA LEU A 167 11.79 -3.49 13.31
C LEU A 167 11.17 -4.61 12.46
N PRO A 168 11.44 -5.90 12.81
CA PRO A 168 10.97 -7.03 12.02
C PRO A 168 9.43 -7.10 11.97
N GLY A 169 8.89 -7.20 10.75
CA GLY A 169 7.44 -7.29 10.50
C GLY A 169 6.74 -5.97 10.17
N ARG A 170 7.49 -4.86 10.10
CA ARG A 170 7.03 -3.58 9.53
C ARG A 170 7.65 -3.37 8.16
N SER A 171 6.84 -3.00 7.17
CA SER A 171 7.35 -2.71 5.83
C SER A 171 7.97 -1.32 5.76
N TYR A 172 8.86 -1.11 4.78
CA TYR A 172 9.44 0.20 4.45
C TYR A 172 8.36 1.31 4.38
N GLN A 173 7.24 1.03 3.73
CA GLN A 173 6.14 1.99 3.56
C GLN A 173 5.47 2.34 4.90
N GLN A 174 5.31 1.35 5.79
CA GLN A 174 4.74 1.58 7.12
C GLN A 174 5.66 2.45 7.97
N ILE A 175 6.97 2.19 7.95
CA ILE A 175 7.96 2.98 8.69
C ILE A 175 8.03 4.41 8.14
N SER A 176 8.20 4.56 6.83
CA SER A 176 8.24 5.89 6.19
C SER A 176 6.99 6.70 6.51
N GLY A 177 5.80 6.10 6.34
CA GLY A 177 4.53 6.74 6.69
C GLY A 177 4.44 7.11 8.17
N ARG A 178 4.97 6.28 9.08
CA ARG A 178 4.98 6.58 10.51
C ARG A 178 5.95 7.71 10.87
N CYS A 179 7.15 7.73 10.30
CA CYS A 179 8.10 8.84 10.47
C CYS A 179 7.49 10.15 9.98
N HIS A 180 6.83 10.16 8.82
CA HIS A 180 6.13 11.34 8.31
C HIS A 180 4.98 11.77 9.22
N TYR A 181 4.22 10.83 9.76
CA TYR A 181 3.15 11.12 10.72
C TYR A 181 3.71 11.76 11.99
N GLU A 182 4.74 11.18 12.62
CA GLU A 182 5.33 11.72 13.85
C GLU A 182 6.07 13.06 13.62
N ALA A 183 6.67 13.25 12.45
CA ALA A 183 7.29 14.53 12.09
C ALA A 183 6.24 15.64 11.86
N ASN A 184 5.11 15.32 11.22
CA ASN A 184 3.97 16.24 11.05
C ASN A 184 3.08 16.36 12.28
N LYS A 185 3.30 15.54 13.30
CA LYS A 185 2.47 15.53 14.51
C LYS A 185 2.70 16.83 15.25
N ILE A 186 1.72 17.72 15.11
CA ILE A 186 1.62 18.92 15.91
C ILE A 186 1.56 18.46 17.38
N PRO A 187 2.50 18.92 18.25
CA PRO A 187 2.48 18.56 19.66
C PRO A 187 1.10 18.82 20.24
N ASN A 188 0.62 17.90 21.08
CA ASN A 188 -0.69 17.99 21.70
C ASN A 188 -0.70 19.13 22.72
N GLN A 189 -0.78 20.36 22.23
CA GLN A 189 -0.78 21.56 23.06
C GLN A 189 -2.14 21.66 23.74
N LYS A 190 -2.13 21.48 25.07
CA LYS A 190 -3.29 21.75 25.93
C LYS A 190 -3.91 23.10 25.56
N TRP A 191 -5.24 23.16 25.52
CA TRP A 191 -5.96 24.42 25.28
C TRP A 191 -5.80 25.33 26.49
N THR A 192 -5.00 26.37 26.35
CA THR A 192 -4.94 27.48 27.31
C THR A 192 -6.11 28.44 27.07
N LEU A 193 -6.40 29.28 28.06
CA LEU A 193 -7.43 30.31 27.93
C LEU A 193 -7.11 31.27 26.77
N GLU A 194 -5.85 31.66 26.61
CA GLU A 194 -5.36 32.49 25.51
C GLU A 194 -5.60 31.84 24.15
N SER A 195 -5.19 30.58 23.97
CA SER A 195 -5.42 29.86 22.70
C SER A 195 -6.90 29.67 22.39
N THR A 196 -7.76 29.67 23.41
CA THR A 196 -9.22 29.59 23.24
C THR A 196 -9.79 30.92 22.77
N LYS A 197 -9.36 32.05 23.35
CA LYS A 197 -9.75 33.39 22.89
C LYS A 197 -9.24 33.68 21.48
N GLU A 198 -8.02 33.26 21.18
CA GLU A 198 -7.44 33.40 19.85
C GLU A 198 -8.20 32.55 18.81
N LEU A 199 -8.63 31.34 19.19
CA LEU A 199 -9.51 30.53 18.36
C LEU A 199 -10.83 31.27 18.04
N GLU A 200 -11.50 31.84 19.05
CA GLU A 200 -12.74 32.61 18.86
C GLU A 200 -12.53 33.79 17.90
N SER A 201 -11.49 34.60 18.13
CA SER A 201 -11.15 35.74 17.25
C SER A 201 -10.87 35.30 15.80
N LEU A 202 -10.14 34.19 15.61
CA LEU A 202 -9.84 33.67 14.27
C LEU A 202 -11.08 33.11 13.57
N ILE A 203 -12.05 32.59 14.31
CA ILE A 203 -13.33 32.15 13.74
C ILE A 203 -14.17 33.35 13.34
N ASP A 204 -14.20 34.41 14.14
CA ASP A 204 -14.91 35.65 13.80
C ASP A 204 -14.32 36.29 12.53
N GLN A 205 -12.99 36.23 12.36
CA GLN A 205 -12.30 36.78 11.20
C GLN A 205 -12.37 35.91 9.94
N HIS A 206 -12.29 34.58 10.06
CA HIS A 206 -12.11 33.67 8.93
C HIS A 206 -13.23 32.63 8.77
N GLY A 207 -14.27 32.69 9.59
CA GLY A 207 -15.35 31.73 9.62
C GLY A 207 -14.88 30.32 10.01
N HIS A 208 -15.46 29.30 9.40
CA HIS A 208 -15.15 27.89 9.70
C HIS A 208 -13.97 27.32 8.89
N ASN A 209 -12.99 28.15 8.50
CA ASN A 209 -11.83 27.69 7.75
C ASN A 209 -10.78 27.03 8.66
N TRP A 210 -11.06 25.80 9.09
CA TRP A 210 -10.26 25.07 10.08
C TRP A 210 -8.81 24.81 9.67
N VAL A 211 -8.54 24.70 8.36
CA VAL A 211 -7.17 24.49 7.86
C VAL A 211 -6.33 25.73 8.09
N LEU A 212 -6.88 26.91 7.78
CA LEU A 212 -6.20 28.19 8.00
C LEU A 212 -6.05 28.49 9.49
N ILE A 213 -7.12 28.30 10.26
CA ILE A 213 -7.15 28.53 11.70
C ILE A 213 -6.15 27.59 12.42
N GLY A 214 -6.14 26.31 12.04
CA GLY A 214 -5.21 25.34 12.60
C GLY A 214 -3.74 25.69 12.31
N LYS A 215 -3.44 26.20 11.11
CA LYS A 215 -2.09 26.70 10.79
C LYS A 215 -1.69 27.89 11.66
N LYS A 216 -2.58 28.87 11.85
CA LYS A 216 -2.32 30.06 12.67
C LYS A 216 -2.12 29.72 14.15
N LEU A 217 -2.98 28.87 14.72
CA LEU A 217 -2.89 28.42 16.12
C LEU A 217 -1.82 27.35 16.36
N ASN A 218 -1.16 26.88 15.30
CA ASN A 218 -0.29 25.71 15.33
C ASN A 218 -0.98 24.51 16.02
N LYS A 219 -2.23 24.21 15.62
CA LYS A 219 -3.06 23.11 16.12
C LYS A 219 -3.72 22.36 14.97
N SER A 220 -4.03 21.08 15.18
CA SER A 220 -4.75 20.28 14.17
C SER A 220 -6.12 20.91 13.85
N PRO A 221 -6.52 21.03 12.57
CA PRO A 221 -7.84 21.53 12.18
C PRO A 221 -8.99 20.81 12.89
N ILE A 222 -8.88 19.49 13.07
CA ILE A 222 -9.88 18.67 13.77
C ILE A 222 -9.94 19.04 15.25
N SER A 223 -8.81 19.36 15.87
CA SER A 223 -8.75 19.83 17.27
C SER A 223 -9.45 21.18 17.41
N CYS A 224 -9.21 22.12 16.49
CA CYS A 224 -9.86 23.43 16.47
C CYS A 224 -11.38 23.29 16.31
N GLN A 225 -11.84 22.49 15.35
CA GLN A 225 -13.27 22.20 15.17
C GLN A 225 -13.89 21.56 16.42
N SER A 226 -13.22 20.56 16.99
CA SER A 226 -13.72 19.86 18.19
C SER A 226 -13.81 20.79 19.39
N LYS A 227 -12.85 21.70 19.56
CA LYS A 227 -12.84 22.71 20.62
C LYS A 227 -13.97 23.71 20.39
N PHE A 228 -14.13 24.22 19.18
CA PHE A 228 -15.21 25.12 18.81
C PHE A 228 -16.61 24.52 19.04
N CYS A 229 -16.84 23.26 18.64
CA CYS A 229 -18.10 22.57 18.91
C CYS A 229 -18.42 22.45 20.41
N ARG A 230 -17.39 22.48 21.28
CA ARG A 230 -17.57 22.53 22.75
C ARG A 230 -17.82 23.94 23.26
N ILE A 231 -17.34 24.97 22.55
CA ILE A 231 -17.51 26.39 22.90
C ILE A 231 -18.90 26.88 22.45
N ILE A 232 -19.34 26.64 21.21
CA ILE A 232 -20.69 27.01 20.76
C ILE A 232 -21.77 26.03 21.24
N VAL A 233 -21.65 25.52 22.45
CA VAL A 233 -22.85 25.01 23.10
C VAL A 233 -23.68 26.25 23.44
N LYS A 234 -24.67 26.57 22.60
CA LYS A 234 -25.60 27.67 22.83
C LYS A 234 -26.18 27.54 24.25
N PRO A 235 -26.34 28.65 25.01
CA PRO A 235 -27.04 28.61 26.29
C PRO A 235 -28.40 27.90 26.13
N GLY A 236 -28.65 26.86 26.93
CA GLY A 236 -29.84 26.00 26.81
C GLY A 236 -29.69 24.72 25.97
N PHE A 237 -28.53 24.49 25.35
CA PHE A 237 -28.15 23.22 24.69
C PHE A 237 -27.00 22.51 25.40
N GLU A 238 -26.88 22.73 26.71
CA GLU A 238 -25.84 22.13 27.55
C GLU A 238 -25.69 20.64 27.26
N ARG A 239 -24.43 20.22 27.20
CA ARG A 239 -24.11 18.83 26.88
C ARG A 239 -24.48 17.95 28.08
N ASN A 240 -25.67 17.37 28.04
CA ASN A 240 -26.10 16.38 29.01
C ASN A 240 -25.23 15.12 28.90
N VAL A 241 -24.55 14.76 29.99
CA VAL A 241 -23.77 13.53 30.10
C VAL A 241 -24.62 12.51 30.85
N GLY A 242 -25.14 11.50 30.16
CA GLY A 242 -26.00 10.49 30.77
C GLY A 242 -26.82 9.66 29.76
N LYS A 243 -27.74 8.85 30.28
CA LYS A 243 -28.72 8.14 29.45
C LYS A 243 -29.69 9.16 28.84
N TRP A 244 -29.93 9.02 27.54
CA TRP A 244 -30.87 9.89 26.84
C TRP A 244 -32.27 9.73 27.42
N ASP A 245 -32.89 10.85 27.78
CA ASP A 245 -34.27 10.84 28.25
C ASP A 245 -35.25 10.60 27.07
N ARG A 246 -36.51 10.33 27.40
CA ARG A 246 -37.56 10.09 26.38
C ARG A 246 -37.80 11.31 25.48
N SER A 247 -37.63 12.52 26.02
CA SER A 247 -37.84 13.79 25.33
C SER A 247 -36.72 14.09 24.32
N GLU A 248 -35.46 13.83 24.67
CA GLU A 248 -34.26 13.89 23.86
C GLU A 248 -34.37 12.92 22.69
N CYS A 249 -34.75 11.67 22.98
CA CYS A 249 -35.03 10.68 21.95
C CYS A 249 -36.15 11.14 21.01
N LYS A 250 -37.19 11.80 21.52
CA LYS A 250 -38.30 12.34 20.70
C LYS A 250 -37.84 13.50 19.82
N ARG A 251 -36.99 14.42 20.34
CA ARG A 251 -36.39 15.52 19.59
C ARG A 251 -35.49 15.01 18.46
N LEU A 252 -34.61 14.06 18.74
CA LEU A 252 -33.75 13.44 17.72
C LEU A 252 -34.57 12.78 16.61
N ARG A 253 -35.59 12.00 16.97
CA ARG A 253 -36.49 11.40 15.96
C ARG A 253 -37.21 12.45 15.11
N LYS A 254 -37.55 13.61 15.65
CA LYS A 254 -38.16 14.71 14.88
C LYS A 254 -37.15 15.32 13.91
N ALA A 255 -35.91 15.54 14.34
CA ALA A 255 -34.83 16.06 13.50
C ALA A 255 -34.47 15.12 12.35
N ILE A 256 -34.28 13.82 12.63
CA ILE A 256 -33.97 12.81 11.59
C ILE A 256 -35.08 12.75 10.55
N ARG A 257 -36.36 12.76 10.96
CA ARG A 257 -37.49 12.78 10.02
C ARG A 257 -37.49 14.01 9.11
N LYS A 258 -37.14 15.18 9.66
CA LYS A 258 -37.05 16.43 8.87
C LYS A 258 -35.96 16.34 7.80
N ILE A 259 -34.83 15.72 8.11
CA ILE A 259 -33.70 15.56 7.17
C ILE A 259 -34.00 14.48 6.12
N MET A 260 -34.52 13.34 6.55
CA MET A 260 -34.76 12.18 5.69
C MET A 260 -36.08 12.26 4.90
N ASN A 261 -36.92 13.25 5.17
CA ASN A 261 -38.27 13.43 4.59
C ASN A 261 -39.17 12.18 4.68
N VAL A 262 -39.05 11.43 5.79
CA VAL A 262 -39.74 10.14 5.96
C VAL A 262 -41.08 10.31 6.71
N PRO A 263 -42.21 9.75 6.21
CA PRO A 263 -43.51 9.79 6.89
C PRO A 263 -43.48 9.15 8.29
N ARG A 264 -44.33 9.64 9.21
CA ARG A 264 -44.37 9.19 10.62
C ARG A 264 -44.52 7.67 10.82
N LYS A 265 -45.10 6.94 9.86
CA LYS A 265 -45.54 5.55 10.00
C LYS A 265 -44.48 4.47 9.69
N THR A 266 -43.32 4.82 9.11
CA THR A 266 -42.39 3.82 8.56
C THR A 266 -41.19 3.46 9.44
N MET A 267 -40.94 4.16 10.55
CA MET A 267 -39.87 3.77 11.49
C MET A 267 -40.40 2.79 12.56
N ILE A 268 -40.40 1.50 12.24
CA ILE A 268 -40.64 0.40 13.19
C ILE A 268 -39.29 0.03 13.82
N TYR A 269 -39.16 0.23 15.14
CA TYR A 269 -37.98 -0.22 15.90
C TYR A 269 -38.16 -1.69 16.27
N LYS A 270 -37.33 -2.59 15.73
CA LYS A 270 -37.20 -3.97 16.25
C LYS A 270 -36.44 -3.93 17.58
N SER A 271 -37.13 -3.53 18.65
CA SER A 271 -36.67 -3.75 20.02
C SER A 271 -36.95 -5.20 20.41
N LYS A 272 -36.08 -6.13 20.01
CA LYS A 272 -36.04 -7.47 20.60
C LYS A 272 -34.87 -7.55 21.57
N LYS A 273 -35.17 -7.51 22.87
CA LYS A 273 -34.39 -8.19 23.90
C LYS A 273 -35.31 -8.72 25.00
N LEU A 274 -35.44 -10.05 24.99
CA LEU A 274 -35.46 -11.00 26.12
C LEU A 274 -36.30 -10.67 27.36
N LYS A 275 -37.29 -11.53 27.63
CA LYS A 275 -37.57 -12.01 28.98
C LYS A 275 -37.52 -13.54 28.98
N LEU A 276 -36.62 -14.07 29.80
CA LEU A 276 -36.70 -15.41 30.36
C LEU A 276 -37.96 -15.51 31.23
N ILE A 277 -38.73 -16.57 31.03
CA ILE A 277 -39.68 -17.14 31.99
C ILE A 277 -39.37 -18.64 31.84
N GLY A 278 -38.57 -19.25 32.71
CA GLY A 278 -38.97 -19.58 34.08
C GLY A 278 -39.86 -20.81 33.99
N ILE A 279 -39.25 -22.00 33.90
CA ILE A 279 -39.92 -23.28 34.22
C ILE A 279 -40.00 -23.35 35.74
#